data_AF-A0A285UNN2-F1
#
_entry.id   AF-A0A285UNN2-F1
#
_cell.length_a   1.000
_cell.length_b   1.000
_cell.length_c   1.000
_cell.angle_alpha   90.00
_cell.angle_beta   90.00
_cell.angle_gamma   90.00
#
_symmetry.space_group_name_H-M   'P 1'
#
loop_
_entity.id
_entity.type
_entity.pdbx_description
1 polymer ?
#
loop_
_entity_poly.entity_id
_entity_poly.type
_entity_poly.pdbx_seq_one_letter_code
_entity_poly.pdbx_strand_id
1 'polypeptide(L)' 'MRVRAAPEKGLANKALIALIAKSAGVAKSNVSILSGDTQRKKILRIEGDPEDIVKRLGL' A
#
# COMPACT_ATOMS: atom_id res chain seq x y z
N MET A 1 -5.75 2.54 8.13
CA MET A 1 -6.29 3.13 6.88
C MET A 1 -7.18 2.11 6.17
N ARG A 2 -8.43 2.44 5.79
CA ARG A 2 -9.37 1.50 5.13
C ARG A 2 -9.66 2.00 3.71
N VAL A 3 -9.23 1.24 2.71
CA VAL A 3 -9.35 1.63 1.30
C VAL A 3 -10.43 0.75 0.66
N ARG A 4 -11.55 1.35 0.25
CA ARG A 4 -12.56 0.67 -0.59
C ARG A 4 -12.13 0.84 -2.03
N ALA A 5 -11.59 -0.22 -2.63
CA ALA A 5 -11.43 -0.32 -4.08
C ALA A 5 -12.10 -1.62 -4.54
N ALA A 6 -13.08 -1.49 -5.43
CA ALA A 6 -13.80 -2.61 -6.04
C ALA A 6 -12.87 -3.45 -6.94
N PRO A 7 -13.18 -4.73 -7.19
CA PRO A 7 -12.25 -5.68 -7.80
C PRO A 7 -12.20 -5.56 -9.32
N GLU A 8 -11.71 -4.44 -9.84
CA GLU A 8 -10.95 -4.45 -11.10
C GLU A 8 -9.49 -4.70 -10.71
N LYS A 9 -9.14 -5.98 -10.54
CA LYS A 9 -7.93 -6.46 -9.84
C LYS A 9 -6.62 -5.74 -10.20
N GLY A 10 -6.48 -5.22 -11.42
CA GLY A 10 -5.29 -4.45 -11.84
C GLY A 10 -5.29 -2.97 -11.43
N LEU A 11 -6.41 -2.26 -11.64
CA LEU A 11 -6.50 -0.81 -11.44
C LEU A 11 -6.59 -0.46 -9.95
N ALA A 12 -7.37 -1.24 -9.18
CA ALA A 12 -7.50 -1.07 -7.75
C ALA A 12 -6.17 -1.27 -7.00
N ASN A 13 -5.38 -2.26 -7.44
CA ASN A 13 -4.07 -2.53 -6.86
C ASN A 13 -3.07 -1.41 -7.19
N LYS A 14 -3.05 -0.91 -8.42
CA LYS A 14 -2.21 0.23 -8.81
C LYS A 14 -2.57 1.50 -8.05
N ALA A 15 -3.86 1.81 -7.90
CA ALA A 15 -4.32 2.96 -7.13
C ALA A 15 -3.93 2.85 -5.65
N LEU A 16 -4.07 1.66 -5.06
CA LEU A 16 -3.68 1.38 -3.69
C LEU A 16 -2.16 1.53 -3.49
N ILE A 17 -1.36 0.92 -4.37
CA ILE A 17 0.11 1.03 -4.36
C ILE A 17 0.52 2.50 -4.45
N ALA A 18 -0.09 3.27 -5.37
CA ALA A 18 0.21 4.69 -5.52
C ALA A 18 -0.15 5.52 -4.28
N LEU A 19 -1.30 5.24 -3.65
CA LEU A 19 -1.73 5.93 -2.43
C LEU A 19 -0.79 5.66 -1.26
N ILE A 20 -0.41 4.40 -1.07
CA ILE A 20 0.50 3.97 0.00
C ILE A 20 1.91 4.48 -0.25
N ALA A 21 2.43 4.35 -1.48
CA ALA A 21 3.74 4.88 -1.86
C ALA A 21 3.83 6.39 -1.63
N LYS A 22 2.79 7.15 -1.98
CA LYS A 22 2.73 8.60 -1.71
C LYS A 22 2.70 8.91 -0.21
N SER A 23 1.93 8.15 0.57
CA SER A 23 1.79 8.38 2.01
C SER A 23 3.06 8.01 2.78
N ALA A 24 3.73 6.93 2.41
CA ALA A 24 5.03 6.54 2.95
C ALA A 24 6.21 7.29 2.31
N GLY A 25 5.96 8.03 1.22
CA GLY A 25 6.96 8.73 0.40
C GLY A 25 8.08 7.81 -0.14
N VAL A 26 7.73 6.57 -0.48
CA VAL A 26 8.63 5.61 -1.14
C VAL A 26 8.26 5.44 -2.61
N ALA A 27 9.14 4.84 -3.40
CA ALA A 27 8.85 4.50 -4.79
C ALA A 27 7.71 3.46 -4.89
N LYS A 28 6.90 3.52 -5.97
CA LYS A 28 5.83 2.53 -6.21
C LYS A 28 6.36 1.10 -6.34
N SER A 29 7.58 0.94 -6.85
CA SER A 29 8.29 -0.35 -6.95
C SER A 29 8.55 -0.99 -5.58
N ASN A 30 8.66 -0.16 -4.54
CA ASN A 30 8.92 -0.62 -3.19
C ASN A 30 7.64 -1.01 -2.44
N VAL A 31 6.47 -0.86 -3.06
CA VAL A 31 5.19 -1.23 -2.45
C VAL A 31 4.60 -2.41 -3.20
N SER A 32 4.54 -3.56 -2.54
CA SER A 32 4.03 -4.80 -3.10
C SER A 32 2.87 -5.33 -2.29
N ILE A 33 1.85 -5.85 -2.95
CA ILE A 33 0.71 -6.50 -2.28
C ILE A 33 1.10 -7.96 -2.03
N LEU A 34 1.23 -8.35 -0.77
CA LEU A 34 1.61 -9.71 -0.41
C LEU A 34 0.43 -10.68 -0.49
N SER A 35 -0.75 -10.27 -0.02
CA SER A 35 -1.97 -11.11 -0.03
C SER A 35 -3.22 -10.33 0.38
N GLY A 36 -4.39 -10.83 -0.03
CA GLY A 36 -5.71 -10.29 0.35
C GLY A 36 -6.76 -10.26 -0.75
N ASP A 37 -6.67 -11.12 -1.77
CA ASP A 37 -7.60 -11.14 -2.92
C ASP A 37 -9.05 -11.48 -2.50
N THR A 38 -9.23 -12.23 -1.41
CA THR A 38 -10.54 -12.67 -0.88
C THR A 38 -10.94 -12.04 0.45
N GLN A 39 -10.07 -11.23 1.08
CA GLN A 39 -10.33 -10.68 2.42
C GLN A 39 -10.33 -9.15 2.43
N ARG A 40 -11.21 -8.56 3.24
CA ARG A 40 -11.29 -7.10 3.45
C ARG A 40 -10.00 -6.48 4.03
N LYS A 41 -9.08 -7.30 4.56
CA LYS A 41 -7.75 -6.90 5.01
C LYS A 41 -6.72 -7.28 3.93
N LYS A 42 -6.06 -6.29 3.34
CA LYS A 42 -4.91 -6.49 2.44
C LYS A 42 -3.61 -6.29 3.22
N ILE A 43 -2.67 -7.21 3.03
CA ILE A 43 -1.30 -7.10 3.55
C ILE A 43 -0.44 -6.55 2.42
N LEU A 44 0.24 -5.44 2.71
CA LEU A 44 1.19 -4.82 1.79
C LEU A 44 2.57 -4.81 2.42
N ARG A 45 3.57 -5.12 1.60
CA ARG A 45 4.98 -4.92 1.90
C ARG A 45 5.39 -3.54 1.40
N ILE A 46 6.09 -2.80 2.24
CA ILE A 46 6.68 -1.51 1.91
C ILE A 46 8.18 -1.66 2.18
N GLU A 47 9.02 -1.39 1.18
CA GLU A 47 10.47 -1.43 1.30
C GLU A 47 11.04 0.00 1.35
N GLY A 48 11.90 0.26 2.32
CA GLY A 48 12.49 1.57 2.56
C GLY A 48 12.85 1.73 4.04
N ASP A 49 13.26 2.94 4.39
CA ASP A 49 13.65 3.26 5.76
C ASP A 49 12.46 3.20 6.73
N PRO A 50 12.50 2.32 7.74
CA PRO A 50 11.39 2.15 8.66
C PRO A 50 11.10 3.42 9.46
N GLU A 51 12.11 4.20 9.84
CA GLU A 51 11.94 5.45 10.56
C GLU A 51 11.18 6.50 9.73
N ASP A 52 11.54 6.68 8.46
CA ASP A 52 10.84 7.58 7.54
C ASP A 52 9.40 7.13 7.28
N ILE A 53 9.19 5.82 7.10
CA ILE A 53 7.86 5.25 6.86
C ILE A 53 6.96 5.46 8.09
N VAL A 54 7.45 5.15 9.29
CA VAL A 54 6.71 5.33 10.55
C VAL A 54 6.36 6.80 10.74
N LYS A 55 7.34 7.70 10.56
CA LYS A 55 7.16 9.14 10.68
C LYS A 55 6.12 9.71 9.71
N ARG A 56 6.10 9.23 8.46
CA ARG A 56 5.16 9.71 7.42
C ARG A 56 3.76 9.11 7.55
N LEU A 57 3.66 7.89 8.08
CA LEU A 57 2.38 7.24 8.37
C LEU A 57 1.77 7.68 9.71
N GLY A 58 2.55 8.38 10.56
CA GLY A 58 2.12 8.83 11.88
C GLY A 58 1.82 7.65 12.83
N LEU A 59 2.58 6.56 12.68
CA LEU A 59 2.49 5.36 13.51
C LEU A 59 3.46 5.40 14.69
#